data_AF-A0A1J8PZP3-F1
#
_entry.id   AF-A0A1J8PZP3-F1
#
_cell.length_a   1.000
_cell.length_b   1.000
_cell.length_c   1.000
_cell.angle_alpha   90.00
_cell.angle_beta   90.00
_cell.angle_gamma   90.00
#
_symmetry.space_group_name_H-M   'P 1'
#
loop_
_entity.id
_entity.type
_entity.pdbx_description
1 polymer ?
#
loop_
_entity_poly.entity_id
_entity_poly.type
_entity_poly.pdbx_seq_one_letter_code
_entity_poly.pdbx_strand_id
1 'polypeptide(L)'
;MSYDLAKVVGFKPKDQPVSWTRKDIITYAIGVGAKHDELSLVYELDKSWGPLPTYPVVLGLKGEDQDVTLFADKVGGEPLPLPKLDSRRVVHGTQSIEILKDIPVASGPGWKLSKRIVGIHENSTSTIFAGIPLH
;
A
#
# COMPACT_ATOMS: atom_id res chain seq x y z
N MET A 1 16.03 -21.99 18.20
CA MET A 1 16.72 -21.50 16.99
C MET A 1 16.73 -19.98 17.06
N SER A 2 17.89 -19.35 17.13
CA SER A 2 17.99 -17.89 17.04
C SER A 2 17.88 -17.48 15.57
N TYR A 3 16.83 -16.74 15.22
CA TYR A 3 16.71 -16.14 13.90
C TYR A 3 17.58 -14.89 13.85
N ASP A 4 18.42 -14.77 12.83
CA ASP A 4 19.21 -13.57 12.59
C ASP A 4 18.36 -12.54 11.85
N LEU A 5 17.59 -11.75 12.62
CA LEU A 5 16.66 -10.75 12.10
C LEU A 5 17.37 -9.64 11.30
N ALA A 6 18.66 -9.41 11.55
CA ALA A 6 19.44 -8.41 10.83
C ALA A 6 19.59 -8.76 9.34
N LYS A 7 19.55 -10.06 8.97
CA LYS A 7 19.62 -10.50 7.57
C LYS A 7 18.39 -10.16 6.73
N VAL A 8 17.29 -9.76 7.36
CA VAL A 8 16.05 -9.43 6.67
C VAL A 8 16.01 -7.94 6.29
N VAL A 9 16.74 -7.09 7.01
CA VAL A 9 16.87 -5.68 6.66
C VAL A 9 17.60 -5.56 5.33
N GLY A 10 17.04 -4.77 4.42
CA GLY A 10 17.53 -4.64 3.06
C GLY A 10 16.92 -5.62 2.06
N PHE A 11 16.19 -6.65 2.52
CA PHE A 11 15.48 -7.57 1.64
C PHE A 11 14.48 -6.80 0.76
N LYS A 12 14.51 -7.08 -0.55
CA LYS A 12 13.64 -6.49 -1.56
C LYS A 12 12.76 -7.61 -2.15
N PRO A 13 11.47 -7.67 -1.79
CA PRO A 13 10.52 -8.50 -2.52
C PRO A 13 10.46 -8.06 -3.99
N LYS A 14 9.97 -8.94 -4.86
CA LYS A 14 9.71 -8.56 -6.27
C LYS A 14 8.79 -7.35 -6.37
N ASP A 15 9.04 -6.52 -7.37
CA ASP A 15 8.17 -5.42 -7.72
C ASP A 15 6.75 -5.92 -7.99
N GLN A 16 5.77 -5.29 -7.36
CA GLN A 16 4.37 -5.60 -7.56
C GLN A 16 3.79 -4.68 -8.64
N PRO A 17 3.22 -5.21 -9.73
CA PRO A 17 2.52 -4.37 -10.69
C PRO A 17 1.26 -3.77 -10.04
N VAL A 18 0.97 -2.51 -10.37
CA VAL A 18 -0.17 -1.78 -9.84
C VAL A 18 -0.84 -0.97 -10.95
N SER A 19 -2.16 -0.87 -10.91
CA SER A 19 -2.91 -0.07 -11.87
C SER A 19 -4.18 0.50 -11.25
N TRP A 20 -4.62 1.64 -11.77
CA TRP A 20 -5.83 2.31 -11.34
C TRP A 20 -6.47 3.14 -12.44
N THR A 21 -7.76 3.36 -12.25
CA THR A 21 -8.63 4.12 -13.13
C THR A 21 -9.19 5.34 -12.39
N ARG A 22 -9.86 6.24 -13.12
CA ARG A 22 -10.61 7.35 -12.50
C ARG A 22 -11.68 6.85 -11.53
N LYS A 23 -12.30 5.70 -11.83
CA LYS A 23 -13.29 5.05 -10.97
C LYS A 23 -12.66 4.67 -9.62
N ASP A 24 -11.44 4.15 -9.62
CA ASP A 24 -10.74 3.78 -8.38
C ASP A 24 -10.43 5.01 -7.51
N ILE A 25 -10.03 6.12 -8.14
CA ILE A 25 -9.80 7.40 -7.45
C ILE A 25 -11.08 7.88 -6.75
N ILE A 26 -12.20 7.90 -7.47
CA ILE A 26 -13.49 8.34 -6.93
C ILE A 26 -13.98 7.38 -5.84
N THR A 27 -13.85 6.07 -6.08
CA THR A 27 -14.24 5.03 -5.10
C THR A 27 -13.45 5.18 -3.81
N TYR A 28 -12.15 5.45 -3.90
CA TYR A 28 -11.32 5.74 -2.73
C TYR A 28 -11.78 7.00 -2.00
N ALA A 29 -12.00 8.11 -2.72
CA ALA A 29 -12.45 9.36 -2.12
C ALA A 29 -13.75 9.19 -1.33
N ILE A 30 -14.75 8.51 -1.92
CA ILE A 30 -16.01 8.19 -1.25
C ILE A 30 -15.76 7.26 -0.07
N GLY A 31 -14.92 6.23 -0.23
CA GLY A 31 -14.60 5.25 0.80
C GLY A 31 -13.93 5.85 2.05
N VAL A 32 -13.16 6.93 1.89
CA VAL A 32 -12.56 7.69 3.02
C VAL A 32 -13.44 8.83 3.52
N GLY A 33 -14.64 9.00 2.95
CA GLY A 33 -15.70 9.83 3.51
C GLY A 33 -16.07 11.09 2.72
N ALA A 34 -15.55 11.28 1.50
CA ALA A 34 -15.94 12.39 0.63
C ALA A 34 -17.46 12.41 0.40
N LYS A 35 -18.04 13.61 0.37
CA LYS A 35 -19.47 13.85 0.23
C LYS A 35 -19.84 14.14 -1.21
N HIS A 36 -21.12 13.95 -1.52
CA HIS A 36 -21.68 14.13 -2.87
C HIS A 36 -21.52 15.55 -3.44
N ASP A 37 -21.37 16.55 -2.58
CA ASP A 37 -21.24 17.98 -2.88
C ASP A 37 -19.78 18.45 -2.93
N GLU A 38 -18.81 17.58 -2.56
CA GLU A 38 -17.38 17.83 -2.71
C GLU A 38 -16.92 17.44 -4.13
N LEU A 39 -17.41 18.18 -5.14
CA LEU A 39 -17.24 17.84 -6.55
C LEU A 39 -15.78 17.68 -7.00
N SER A 40 -14.86 18.42 -6.39
CA SER A 40 -13.40 18.27 -6.62
C SER A 40 -12.85 16.89 -6.25
N LEU A 41 -13.60 16.06 -5.52
CA LEU A 41 -13.23 14.70 -5.15
C LEU A 41 -14.07 13.64 -5.87
N VAL A 42 -15.36 13.91 -6.06
CA VAL A 42 -16.33 12.89 -6.51
C VAL A 42 -16.79 13.02 -7.96
N TYR A 43 -16.45 14.12 -8.65
CA TYR A 43 -16.91 14.38 -10.02
C TYR A 43 -15.77 14.70 -10.98
N GLU A 44 -15.54 13.80 -11.94
CA GLU A 44 -14.38 13.82 -12.83
C GLU A 44 -14.36 14.96 -13.86
N LEU A 45 -15.50 15.62 -14.09
CA LEU A 45 -15.59 16.78 -15.00
C LEU A 45 -15.46 18.11 -14.26
N ASP A 46 -15.36 18.11 -12.94
CA ASP A 46 -15.01 19.33 -12.20
C ASP A 46 -13.58 19.76 -12.56
N LYS A 47 -13.38 21.06 -12.79
CA LYS A 47 -12.08 21.59 -13.23
C LYS A 47 -10.97 21.42 -12.19
N SER A 48 -11.35 21.29 -10.91
CA SER A 48 -10.45 21.08 -9.78
C SER A 48 -10.38 19.62 -9.34
N TRP A 49 -10.98 18.70 -10.10
CA TRP A 49 -10.99 17.29 -9.74
C TRP A 49 -9.59 16.68 -9.73
N GLY A 50 -9.31 15.90 -8.68
CA GLY A 50 -8.04 15.20 -8.56
C GLY A 50 -8.03 14.12 -7.49
N PRO A 51 -6.99 13.26 -7.50
CA PRO A 51 -6.84 12.21 -6.50
C PRO A 51 -6.43 12.79 -5.15
N LEU A 52 -6.96 12.18 -4.08
CA LEU A 52 -6.46 12.45 -2.73
C LEU A 52 -4.99 12.01 -2.63
N PRO A 53 -4.10 12.82 -2.01
CA PRO A 53 -2.69 12.49 -1.85
C PRO A 53 -2.44 11.15 -1.14
N THR A 54 -3.41 10.67 -0.35
CA THR A 54 -3.32 9.40 0.38
C THR A 54 -3.72 8.18 -0.45
N TYR A 55 -4.27 8.34 -1.66
CA TYR A 55 -4.65 7.22 -2.52
C TYR A 55 -3.53 6.15 -2.72
N PRO A 56 -2.24 6.51 -2.88
CA PRO A 56 -1.19 5.51 -3.10
C PRO A 56 -1.09 4.43 -2.02
N VAL A 57 -1.55 4.69 -0.79
CA VAL A 57 -1.47 3.71 0.31
C VAL A 57 -2.28 2.42 0.04
N VAL A 58 -3.30 2.47 -0.83
CA VAL A 58 -4.13 1.29 -1.13
C VAL A 58 -3.57 0.43 -2.27
N LEU A 59 -2.61 0.95 -3.05
CA LEU A 59 -2.08 0.26 -4.23
C LEU A 59 -1.44 -1.09 -3.90
N GLY A 60 -0.83 -1.22 -2.71
CA GLY A 60 -0.25 -2.47 -2.25
C GLY A 60 -1.28 -3.60 -2.09
N LEU A 61 -2.53 -3.26 -1.73
CA LEU A 61 -3.62 -4.23 -1.64
C LEU A 61 -4.33 -4.37 -3.00
N LYS A 62 -4.67 -3.25 -3.65
CA LYS A 62 -5.36 -3.26 -4.95
C LYS A 62 -4.60 -4.05 -6.02
N GLY A 63 -3.29 -3.83 -6.14
CA GLY A 63 -2.51 -4.36 -7.26
C GLY A 63 -3.09 -3.90 -8.59
N GLU A 64 -3.40 -4.86 -9.47
CA GLU A 64 -4.05 -4.61 -10.76
C GLU A 64 -5.52 -5.03 -10.79
N ASP A 65 -6.07 -5.47 -9.65
CA ASP A 65 -7.43 -5.98 -9.58
C ASP A 65 -8.43 -4.89 -10.03
N GLN A 66 -9.39 -5.30 -10.85
CA GLN A 66 -10.50 -4.46 -11.32
C GLN A 66 -11.84 -4.84 -10.65
N ASP A 67 -11.83 -5.92 -9.87
CA ASP A 67 -12.95 -6.45 -9.11
C ASP A 67 -12.53 -6.58 -7.63
N VAL A 68 -13.36 -7.21 -6.81
CA VAL A 68 -13.11 -7.46 -5.39
C VAL A 68 -11.75 -8.12 -5.19
N THR A 69 -10.88 -7.43 -4.46
CA THR A 69 -9.59 -7.96 -4.01
C THR A 69 -9.78 -8.96 -2.88
N LEU A 70 -9.34 -10.21 -3.09
CA LEU A 70 -9.26 -11.19 -2.01
C LEU A 70 -8.05 -10.87 -1.11
N PHE A 71 -8.34 -10.47 0.14
CA PHE A 71 -7.30 -10.03 1.08
C PHE A 71 -6.20 -11.08 1.31
N ALA A 72 -6.58 -12.36 1.42
CA ALA A 72 -5.66 -13.45 1.69
C ALA A 72 -4.51 -13.56 0.66
N ASP A 73 -4.80 -13.24 -0.61
CA ASP A 73 -3.83 -13.31 -1.70
C ASP A 73 -2.84 -12.15 -1.68
N LYS A 74 -3.20 -11.04 -1.03
CA LYS A 74 -2.37 -9.82 -0.97
C LYS A 74 -1.45 -9.78 0.23
N VAL A 75 -1.85 -10.40 1.34
CA VAL A 75 -1.09 -10.38 2.61
C VAL A 75 -0.13 -11.55 2.79
N GLY A 76 -0.26 -12.61 2.00
CA GLY A 76 0.60 -13.79 2.05
C GLY A 76 1.86 -13.70 1.19
N GLY A 77 2.44 -12.50 1.05
CA GLY A 77 3.53 -12.18 0.12
C GLY A 77 4.78 -13.08 0.17
N GLU A 78 5.82 -12.72 -0.60
CA GLU A 78 7.01 -13.56 -0.73
C GLU A 78 7.58 -13.99 0.63
N PRO A 79 7.92 -15.28 0.82
CA PRO A 79 8.45 -15.77 2.08
C PRO A 79 9.66 -14.96 2.51
N LEU A 80 9.51 -14.27 3.64
CA LEU A 80 10.62 -13.57 4.28
C LEU A 80 11.47 -14.58 5.07
N PRO A 81 12.78 -14.35 5.23
CA PRO A 81 13.66 -15.18 6.07
C PRO A 81 13.40 -14.91 7.57
N LEU A 82 12.15 -15.04 7.99
CA LEU A 82 11.63 -14.76 9.32
C LEU A 82 10.98 -16.01 9.90
N PRO A 83 10.81 -16.08 11.24
CA PRO A 83 9.88 -17.01 11.84
C PRO A 83 8.51 -16.88 11.18
N LYS A 84 7.79 -18.00 11.04
CA LYS A 84 6.43 -17.98 10.51
C LYS A 84 5.55 -17.08 11.40
N LEU A 85 5.13 -15.95 10.86
CA LEU A 85 4.21 -15.05 11.53
C LEU A 85 2.78 -15.58 11.39
N ASP A 86 2.04 -15.62 12.49
CA ASP A 86 0.59 -15.83 12.44
C ASP A 86 -0.08 -14.51 12.03
N SER A 87 -0.60 -14.44 10.81
CA SER A 87 -1.22 -13.24 10.25
C SER A 87 -2.37 -12.70 11.09
N ARG A 88 -3.03 -13.56 11.89
CA ARG A 88 -4.11 -13.17 12.82
C ARG A 88 -3.61 -12.36 14.01
N ARG A 89 -2.30 -12.34 14.24
CA ARG A 89 -1.64 -11.61 15.33
C ARG A 89 -0.85 -10.40 14.84
N VAL A 90 -0.91 -10.11 13.54
CA VAL A 90 -0.26 -8.95 12.94
C VAL A 90 -1.20 -7.75 13.00
N VAL A 91 -0.69 -6.62 13.47
CA VAL A 91 -1.41 -5.35 13.52
C VAL A 91 -0.66 -4.34 12.67
N HIS A 92 -1.40 -3.54 11.90
CA HIS A 92 -0.83 -2.39 11.20
C HIS A 92 -0.60 -1.26 12.20
N GLY A 93 0.64 -1.13 12.69
CA GLY A 93 0.97 -0.20 13.77
C GLY A 93 1.07 1.26 13.33
N THR A 94 1.81 1.53 12.26
CA THR A 94 2.07 2.89 11.76
C THR A 94 2.10 2.93 10.24
N GLN A 95 1.78 4.09 9.67
CA GLN A 95 1.86 4.38 8.23
C GLN A 95 2.54 5.74 8.04
N SER A 96 3.45 5.82 7.07
CA SER A 96 3.94 7.09 6.54
C SER A 96 3.76 7.13 5.02
N ILE A 97 3.69 8.34 4.46
CA ILE A 97 3.68 8.58 3.03
C ILE A 97 4.40 9.89 2.75
N GLU A 98 5.23 9.91 1.71
CA GLU A 98 5.88 11.10 1.18
C GLU A 98 5.43 11.26 -0.28
N ILE A 99 4.96 12.45 -0.64
CA ILE A 99 4.46 12.72 -1.99
C ILE A 99 5.54 13.43 -2.79
N LEU A 100 6.21 12.69 -3.68
CA LEU A 100 7.24 13.25 -4.56
C LEU A 100 6.63 13.94 -5.79
N LYS A 101 5.50 13.43 -6.26
CA LYS A 101 4.75 13.95 -7.40
C LYS A 101 3.28 13.56 -7.26
N ASP A 102 2.41 14.42 -7.77
CA ASP A 102 0.98 14.10 -7.88
C ASP A 102 0.78 12.82 -8.69
N ILE A 103 -0.01 11.90 -8.13
CA ILE A 103 -0.39 10.68 -8.82
C ILE A 103 -1.34 11.03 -9.97
N PRO A 104 -1.18 10.48 -11.19
CA PRO A 104 -2.11 10.77 -12.26
C PRO A 104 -3.50 10.20 -11.96
N VAL A 105 -4.52 10.79 -12.56
CA VAL A 105 -5.93 10.39 -12.41
C VAL A 105 -6.26 8.97 -12.89
N ALA A 106 -5.36 8.38 -13.67
CA ALA A 106 -5.37 6.97 -14.07
C ALA A 106 -3.92 6.53 -14.34
N SER A 107 -3.62 5.26 -14.08
CA SER A 107 -2.33 4.69 -14.44
C SER A 107 -2.24 4.49 -15.95
N GLY A 108 -1.09 4.82 -16.52
CA GLY A 108 -0.66 4.27 -17.81
C GLY A 108 -0.12 2.83 -17.66
N PRO A 109 0.43 2.24 -18.73
CA PRO A 109 1.10 0.95 -18.62
C PRO A 109 2.39 1.04 -17.79
N GLY A 110 2.71 -0.04 -17.06
CA GLY A 110 4.05 -0.26 -16.47
C GLY A 110 4.28 0.31 -15.08
N TRP A 111 3.24 0.73 -14.35
CA TRP A 111 3.36 1.13 -12.95
C TRP A 111 3.69 -0.04 -12.04
N LYS A 112 4.60 0.18 -11.09
CA LYS A 112 5.09 -0.83 -10.17
C LYS A 112 5.28 -0.24 -8.79
N LEU A 113 5.06 -1.08 -7.78
CA LEU A 113 5.31 -0.82 -6.39
C LEU A 113 6.53 -1.63 -5.94
N SER A 114 7.63 -0.94 -5.68
CA SER A 114 8.84 -1.54 -5.11
C SER A 114 8.76 -1.51 -3.59
N LYS A 115 9.15 -2.61 -2.95
CA LYS A 115 9.16 -2.74 -1.49
C LYS A 115 10.55 -3.09 -1.01
N ARG A 116 10.82 -2.74 0.24
CA ARG A 116 12.02 -3.19 0.96
C ARG A 116 11.72 -3.18 2.45
N ILE A 117 12.38 -4.07 3.18
CA ILE A 117 12.36 -4.05 4.65
C ILE A 117 13.48 -3.14 5.12
N VAL A 118 13.15 -2.09 5.87
CA VAL A 118 14.14 -1.11 6.37
C VAL A 118 14.44 -1.23 7.84
N GLY A 119 13.58 -1.89 8.60
CA GLY A 119 13.81 -2.07 10.02
C GLY A 119 13.04 -3.25 10.56
N ILE A 120 13.65 -3.90 11.54
CA ILE A 120 13.00 -4.86 12.41
C ILE A 120 13.41 -4.49 13.82
N HIS A 121 12.43 -4.36 14.69
CA HIS A 121 12.65 -4.09 16.10
C HIS A 121 11.91 -5.12 16.95
N GLU A 122 12.64 -5.88 17.75
CA GLU A 122 12.06 -6.82 18.69
C GLU A 122 12.07 -6.21 20.10
N ASN A 123 10.92 -6.22 20.76
CA ASN A 123 10.80 -5.90 22.17
C ASN A 123 10.31 -7.14 22.95
N SER A 124 10.24 -7.05 24.28
CA SER A 124 9.90 -8.19 25.15
C SER A 124 8.53 -8.82 24.91
N THR A 125 7.65 -8.17 24.13
CA THR A 125 6.26 -8.62 23.91
C THR A 125 5.84 -8.67 22.43
N SER A 126 6.63 -8.11 21.51
CA SER A 126 6.26 -7.94 20.10
C SER A 126 7.46 -7.69 19.18
N THR A 127 7.27 -7.94 17.89
CA THR A 127 8.23 -7.60 16.83
C THR A 127 7.58 -6.60 15.86
N ILE A 128 8.23 -5.47 15.63
CA ILE A 128 7.82 -4.41 14.71
C ILE A 128 8.60 -4.58 13.40
N PHE A 129 7.88 -4.58 12.28
CA PHE A 129 8.44 -4.58 10.93
C PHE A 129 8.19 -3.22 10.29
N ALA A 130 9.25 -2.58 9.77
CA ALA A 130 9.15 -1.35 8.99
C ALA A 130 9.36 -1.65 7.50
N GLY A 131 8.28 -1.53 6.72
CA GLY A 131 8.30 -1.54 5.25
C GLY A 131 8.58 -0.15 4.69
N ILE A 132 9.32 -0.09 3.57
CA ILE A 132 9.92 1.12 2.99
C ILE A 132 8.94 2.22 2.52
N PRO A 133 9.41 3.48 2.45
CA PRO A 133 8.74 4.62 1.81
C PRO A 133 8.20 4.28 0.42
N LEU A 134 6.98 4.72 0.14
CA LEU A 134 6.48 4.83 -1.23
C LEU A 134 7.27 5.96 -1.91
N HIS A 135 8.16 5.65 -2.84
CA HIS A 135 8.80 6.62 -3.74
C HIS A 135 8.33 6.37 -5.17
#